data_AF-A0A1H8I9N5-F1
#
_entry.id   AF-A0A1H8I9N5-F1
#
_cell.length_a   1.000
_cell.length_b   1.000
_cell.length_c   1.000
_cell.angle_alpha   90.00
_cell.angle_beta   90.00
_cell.angle_gamma   90.00
#
_symmetry.space_group_name_H-M   'P 1'
#
loop_
_entity.id
_entity.type
_entity.pdbx_description
1 polymer ?
#
loop_
_entity_poly.entity_id
_entity_poly.type
_entity_poly.pdbx_seq_one_letter_code
_entity_poly.pdbx_strand_id
1 'polypeptide(L)'
;MRGMDEGSGSLFSYVDLEARIPARHPLRKFRQVLNEALASLYSEFETLYSDFGRPSIAPEWLILASLLQILFSVRSERQLMEQMQYNLLVRGAWGR
;
A
#
# COMPACT_ATOMS: atom_id res chain seq x y z
N MET A 1 -8.35 17.68 2.09
CA MET A 1 -7.80 16.89 3.21
C MET A 1 -7.16 15.61 2.70
N ARG A 2 -6.12 15.13 3.37
CA ARG A 2 -5.52 13.82 3.13
C ARG A 2 -6.17 12.77 4.03
N GLY A 3 -6.49 11.60 3.49
CA GLY A 3 -6.99 10.48 4.30
C GLY A 3 -5.88 9.87 5.17
N MET A 4 -6.14 9.73 6.47
CA MET A 4 -5.29 8.95 7.38
C MET A 4 -5.81 7.51 7.46
N ASP A 5 -4.89 6.54 7.42
CA ASP A 5 -5.23 5.13 7.57
C ASP A 5 -5.24 4.76 9.06
N GLU A 6 -6.41 4.88 9.69
CA GLU A 6 -6.64 4.41 11.05
C GLU A 6 -6.65 2.88 11.04
N GLY A 7 -5.56 2.28 11.55
CA GLY A 7 -5.41 0.83 11.60
C GLY A 7 -6.58 0.20 12.35
N SER A 8 -7.22 -0.79 11.73
CA SER A 8 -8.29 -1.55 12.39
C SER A 8 -7.68 -2.35 13.54
N GLY A 9 -8.02 -1.95 14.77
CA GLY A 9 -7.53 -2.56 16.01
C GLY A 9 -7.90 -4.04 16.14
N SER A 10 -7.04 -4.75 16.88
CA SER A 10 -7.09 -6.17 17.20
C SER A 10 -8.37 -6.57 17.95
N LEU A 11 -9.37 -7.01 17.19
CA LEU A 11 -10.35 -7.98 17.65
C LEU A 11 -10.46 -9.04 16.55
N PHE A 12 -10.39 -10.31 16.93
CA PHE A 12 -10.34 -11.51 16.06
C PHE A 12 -8.95 -11.93 15.57
N SER A 13 -8.75 -13.25 15.51
CA SER A 13 -7.54 -13.94 15.07
C SER A 13 -7.23 -13.67 13.60
N TYR A 14 -6.73 -12.48 13.31
CA TYR A 14 -6.17 -12.17 12.01
C TYR A 14 -4.82 -12.85 11.88
N VAL A 15 -4.69 -13.73 10.89
CA VAL A 15 -3.37 -14.14 10.44
C VAL A 15 -2.78 -12.97 9.68
N ASP A 16 -1.64 -12.48 10.16
CA ASP A 16 -0.86 -11.45 9.49
C ASP A 16 -0.56 -11.88 8.03
N LEU A 17 -0.99 -11.05 7.08
CA LEU A 17 -0.78 -11.29 5.65
C LEU A 17 0.70 -11.19 5.30
N GLU A 18 1.47 -10.36 5.99
CA GLU A 18 2.92 -10.30 5.82
C GLU A 18 3.57 -11.60 6.28
N ALA A 19 3.11 -12.19 7.39
CA ALA A 19 3.60 -13.49 7.87
C ALA A 19 3.40 -14.62 6.85
N ARG A 20 2.49 -14.47 5.87
CA ARG A 20 2.31 -15.43 4.76
C ARG A 20 3.33 -15.26 3.62
N ILE A 21 4.01 -14.11 3.53
CA ILE A 21 5.07 -13.88 2.54
C ILE A 21 6.37 -14.48 3.07
N PRO A 22 7.06 -15.38 2.32
CA PRO A 22 8.31 -15.97 2.78
C PRO A 22 9.34 -14.92 3.23
N ALA A 23 10.07 -15.20 4.31
CA ALA A 23 11.04 -14.25 4.88
C ALA A 23 12.13 -13.82 3.89
N ARG A 24 12.49 -14.69 2.95
CA ARG A 24 13.49 -14.43 1.90
C ARG A 24 12.89 -13.86 0.61
N HIS A 25 11.60 -13.55 0.57
CA HIS A 25 10.95 -13.05 -0.62
C HIS A 25 11.40 -11.61 -0.93
N PRO A 26 11.81 -11.27 -2.16
CA PRO A 26 12.30 -9.93 -2.52
C PRO A 26 11.33 -8.79 -2.21
N LEU A 27 10.02 -9.05 -2.25
CA LEU A 27 8.98 -8.07 -1.90
C LEU A 27 9.15 -7.47 -0.51
N ARG A 28 9.66 -8.22 0.48
CA ARG A 28 9.87 -7.68 1.83
C ARG A 28 10.89 -6.54 1.82
N LYS A 29 12.03 -6.76 1.13
CA LYS A 29 13.07 -5.74 0.97
C LYS A 29 12.56 -4.56 0.14
N PHE A 30 11.84 -4.84 -0.94
CA PHE A 30 11.25 -3.78 -1.76
C PHE A 30 10.28 -2.91 -0.95
N ARG A 31 9.40 -3.52 -0.15
CA ARG A 31 8.43 -2.81 0.70
C ARG A 31 9.13 -1.95 1.74
N GLN A 32 10.20 -2.44 2.36
CA GLN A 32 11.00 -1.63 3.29
C GLN A 32 11.54 -0.37 2.61
N VAL A 33 12.24 -0.53 1.48
CA VAL A 33 12.82 0.61 0.73
C VAL A 33 11.74 1.57 0.26
N LEU A 34 10.62 1.05 -0.22
CA LEU A 34 9.49 1.87 -0.67
C LEU A 34 8.89 2.68 0.49
N ASN A 35 8.64 2.05 1.63
CA ASN A 35 8.09 2.73 2.80
C ASN A 35 9.03 3.83 3.31
N GLU A 36 10.34 3.59 3.35
CA GLU A 36 11.34 4.60 3.70
C GLU A 36 11.32 5.78 2.72
N ALA A 37 11.27 5.50 1.42
CA ALA A 37 11.20 6.54 0.39
C ALA A 37 9.89 7.34 0.48
N LEU A 38 8.74 6.68 0.61
CA LEU A 38 7.44 7.36 0.73
C LEU A 38 7.35 8.18 2.03
N ALA A 39 7.91 7.68 3.14
CA ALA A 39 7.98 8.43 4.39
C ALA A 39 8.81 9.71 4.24
N SER A 40 9.90 9.68 3.47
CA SER A 40 10.72 10.88 3.22
C SER A 40 9.99 11.96 2.41
N LEU A 41 9.02 11.56 1.58
CA LEU A 41 8.20 12.47 0.77
C LEU A 41 6.95 12.97 1.50
N TYR A 42 6.65 12.43 2.69
CA TYR A 42 5.42 12.72 3.41
C TYR A 42 5.21 14.23 3.62
N SER A 43 6.24 14.96 4.07
CA SER A 43 6.16 16.40 4.31
C SER A 43 5.89 17.19 3.04
N GLU A 44 6.43 16.77 1.91
CA GLU A 44 6.21 17.41 0.61
C GLU A 44 4.77 17.21 0.16
N PHE A 45 4.26 15.98 0.30
CA PHE A 45 2.87 15.67 -0.03
C PHE A 45 1.87 16.45 0.84
N GLU A 46 2.13 16.61 2.13
CA GLU A 46 1.25 17.40 3.02
C GLU A 46 1.04 18.83 2.50
N THR A 47 2.09 19.48 1.98
CA THR A 47 1.97 20.87 1.46
C THR A 47 1.07 21.00 0.24
N LEU A 48 0.81 19.90 -0.48
CA LEU A 48 -0.01 19.88 -1.69
C LEU A 48 -1.50 19.67 -1.40
N TYR A 49 -1.87 19.25 -0.19
CA TYR A 49 -3.26 18.98 0.18
C TYR A 49 -3.91 20.16 0.90
N SER A 50 -5.16 20.45 0.53
CA SER A 50 -5.99 21.42 1.26
C SER A 50 -6.36 20.89 2.65
N ASP A 51 -6.36 21.77 3.64
CA ASP A 51 -6.82 21.49 5.02
C ASP A 51 -8.34 21.23 5.12
N PHE A 52 -9.10 21.55 4.06
CA PHE A 52 -10.56 21.40 4.03
C PHE A 52 -11.03 20.52 2.87
N GLY A 53 -12.29 20.07 2.95
CA GLY A 53 -12.97 19.28 1.91
C GLY A 53 -12.82 17.76 2.06
N ARG A 54 -13.32 17.02 1.06
CA ARG A 54 -13.35 15.54 1.10
C ARG A 54 -11.93 14.97 1.21
N PRO A 55 -11.67 14.04 2.15
CA PRO A 55 -10.42 13.31 2.20
C PRO A 55 -10.19 12.56 0.89
N SER A 56 -9.05 12.83 0.26
CA SER A 56 -8.59 12.09 -0.93
C SER A 56 -7.73 10.91 -0.52
N ILE A 57 -7.56 9.95 -1.44
CA ILE A 57 -6.62 8.84 -1.27
C ILE A 57 -5.21 9.44 -1.23
N ALA A 58 -4.42 9.06 -0.22
CA ALA A 58 -3.06 9.55 -0.08
C ALA A 58 -2.18 9.09 -1.27
N PRO A 59 -1.27 9.96 -1.76
CA PRO A 59 -0.54 9.73 -3.01
C PRO A 59 0.39 8.52 -2.93
N GLU A 60 0.86 8.16 -1.74
CA GLU A 60 1.66 6.97 -1.46
C GLU A 60 0.97 5.69 -1.94
N TRP A 61 -0.35 5.58 -1.72
CA TRP A 61 -1.12 4.42 -2.13
C TRP A 61 -1.27 4.33 -3.63
N LEU A 62 -1.38 5.47 -4.32
CA LEU A 62 -1.42 5.52 -5.78
C LEU A 62 -0.08 5.10 -6.37
N ILE A 63 1.03 5.60 -5.81
CA ILE A 63 2.39 5.22 -6.21
C ILE A 63 2.62 3.72 -5.97
N LEU A 64 2.24 3.22 -4.79
CA LEU A 64 2.34 1.80 -4.46
C LEU A 64 1.51 0.95 -5.41
N ALA A 65 0.28 1.36 -5.74
CA ALA A 65 -0.57 0.68 -6.73
C ALA A 65 0.13 0.57 -8.09
N SER A 66 0.66 1.69 -8.60
CA SER A 66 1.36 1.72 -9.90
C SER A 66 2.61 0.84 -9.90
N LEU A 67 3.38 0.84 -8.81
CA LEU A 67 4.55 -0.02 -8.66
C LEU A 67 4.17 -1.50 -8.65
N LEU A 68 3.11 -1.87 -7.92
CA LEU A 68 2.61 -3.25 -7.93
C LEU A 68 2.16 -3.67 -9.32
N GLN A 69 1.51 -2.79 -10.09
CA GLN A 69 1.15 -3.10 -11.46
C GLN A 69 2.37 -3.41 -12.33
N ILE A 70 3.44 -2.62 -12.20
CA ILE A 70 4.69 -2.84 -12.94
C ILE A 70 5.35 -4.15 -12.51
N LEU A 71 5.52 -4.37 -11.21
CA LEU A 71 6.22 -5.53 -10.65
C LEU A 71 5.52 -6.86 -10.96
N PHE A 72 4.20 -6.87 -10.95
CA PHE A 72 3.39 -8.06 -11.23
C PHE A 72 2.86 -8.11 -12.66
N SER A 73 3.32 -7.20 -13.54
CA SER A 73 2.87 -7.10 -14.94
C SER A 73 1.34 -7.02 -15.08
N VAL A 74 0.67 -6.37 -14.13
CA VAL A 74 -0.78 -6.16 -14.13
C VAL A 74 -1.11 -5.06 -15.12
N ARG A 75 -2.06 -5.34 -16.02
CA ARG A 75 -2.30 -4.52 -17.21
C ARG A 75 -3.30 -3.39 -16.99
N SER A 76 -4.01 -3.39 -15.86
CA SER A 76 -5.01 -2.37 -15.53
C SER A 76 -5.23 -2.25 -14.04
N GLU A 77 -5.76 -1.12 -13.59
CA GLU A 77 -6.13 -0.92 -12.18
C GLU A 77 -7.27 -1.86 -11.79
N ARG A 78 -8.21 -2.11 -12.70
CA ARG A 78 -9.30 -3.07 -12.48
C ARG A 78 -8.77 -4.47 -12.19
N GLN A 79 -7.79 -4.92 -12.95
CA GLN A 79 -7.12 -6.21 -12.69
C GLN A 79 -6.30 -6.20 -11.39
N LEU A 80 -5.70 -5.06 -11.01
CA LEU A 80 -5.03 -4.92 -9.71
C LEU A 80 -6.06 -5.10 -8.57
N MET A 81 -7.22 -4.47 -8.68
CA MET A 81 -8.31 -4.61 -7.69
C MET A 81 -8.86 -6.03 -7.63
N GLU A 82 -8.91 -6.75 -8.76
CA GLU A 82 -9.22 -8.18 -8.77
C GLU A 82 -8.14 -8.99 -8.05
N GLN A 83 -6.85 -8.77 -8.38
CA GLN A 83 -5.73 -9.48 -7.75
C GLN A 83 -5.65 -9.23 -6.24
N MET A 84 -6.01 -8.04 -5.78
CA MET A 84 -6.13 -7.72 -4.35
C MET A 84 -7.09 -8.66 -3.60
N GLN A 85 -8.06 -9.28 -4.28
CA GLN A 85 -9.01 -10.19 -3.66
C GLN A 85 -8.45 -11.60 -3.45
N TYR A 86 -7.56 -12.08 -4.34
CA TYR A 86 -7.11 -13.48 -4.35
C TYR A 86 -5.60 -13.69 -4.28
N ASN A 87 -4.78 -12.74 -4.73
CA ASN A 87 -3.32 -12.88 -4.77
C ASN A 87 -2.72 -12.38 -3.46
N LEU A 88 -2.24 -13.31 -2.62
CA LEU A 88 -1.62 -13.00 -1.33
C LEU A 88 -0.36 -12.13 -1.44
N LEU A 89 0.39 -12.20 -2.54
CA LEU A 89 1.58 -11.36 -2.72
C LEU A 89 1.21 -9.91 -3.02
N VAL A 90 0.20 -9.70 -3.88
CA VAL A 90 -0.32 -8.35 -4.20
C VAL A 90 -1.02 -7.78 -2.97
N ARG A 91 -1.88 -8.57 -2.31
CA ARG A 91 -2.61 -8.16 -1.11
C ARG A 91 -1.69 -7.90 0.09
N GLY A 92 -0.68 -8.74 0.29
CA GLY A 92 0.29 -8.57 1.38
C GLY A 92 1.29 -7.44 1.12
N ALA A 93 1.56 -7.09 -0.14
CA ALA A 93 2.34 -5.90 -0.47
C ALA A 93 1.54 -4.59 -0.31
N TRP A 94 0.21 -4.67 -0.44
CA TRP A 94 -0.71 -3.56 -0.18
C TRP A 94 -1.02 -3.35 1.32
N GLY A 95 -1.17 -4.44 2.08
CA GLY A 95 -1.44 -4.36 3.52
C GLY A 95 -0.21 -3.93 4.33
N ARG A 96 -0.46 -3.34 5.51
CA ARG A 96 0.55 -3.22 6.56
C ARG A 96 0.81 -4.59 7.19
#